data_AF-A0A917G7C2-F1
#
_entry.id   AF-A0A917G7C2-F1
#
_cell.length_a   1.000
_cell.length_b   1.000
_cell.length_c   1.000
_cell.angle_alpha   90.00
_cell.angle_beta   90.00
_cell.angle_gamma   90.00
#
_symmetry.space_group_name_H-M   'P 1'
#
loop_
_entity.id
_entity.type
_entity.pdbx_description
1 polymer ?
#
loop_
_entity_poly.entity_id
_entity_poly.type
_entity_poly.pdbx_seq_one_letter_code
_entity_poly.pdbx_strand_id
1 'polypeptide(L)'
;MGYFKLELTQFFTNKKNIALYVIMLCLAIYYAVTLAPQYDPIEQVNEKEIQARYDTRQHFIDTTEVTAFTHPTVRFALAVFTDWNALDKARLDALAQKDYHAYAQATGEWYTFSDELIYPANGEMFFYHPLYYTYGNLFAREDGRYGYLREASRYTAYAENNKALTLPILNEQTAWQTLQRSLQTFLPFIILGFSLLLSVDIVLKDRAYRTILRGFPVSEWYRLCMKGIVALIGSLLLLLPVGISFSIIAMQQGLGRLSLAVPIFEHSGRHFTTVPLGVAIGQSLLLVLLLIVMTILLVLLISIVFKNEFIILVIGALFMTLEFFYYEREIGPYRPVEWLPTSFIRVGDIVTGYRNFLYNTPGLQVTQGILVLSLCAVVLAILIKICSHNKRCHWM
;
A
#
# COMPACT_ATOMS: atom_id res chain seq x y z
N MET A 1 20.58 -9.01 31.84
CA MET A 1 21.04 -9.66 30.58
C MET A 1 20.64 -11.13 30.45
N GLY A 2 20.77 -11.97 31.50
CA GLY A 2 20.43 -13.40 31.43
C GLY A 2 18.98 -13.70 31.00
N TYR A 3 17.99 -12.99 31.55
CA TYR A 3 16.57 -13.19 31.21
C TYR A 3 16.25 -12.87 29.75
N PHE A 4 16.73 -11.76 29.22
CA PHE A 4 16.55 -11.41 27.80
C PHE A 4 17.14 -12.47 26.86
N LYS A 5 18.37 -12.94 27.13
CA LYS A 5 19.01 -13.98 26.33
C LYS A 5 18.23 -15.30 26.38
N LEU A 6 17.67 -15.65 27.54
CA LEU A 6 16.81 -16.82 27.71
C LEU A 6 15.55 -16.69 26.83
N GLU A 7 14.81 -15.59 26.96
CA GLU A 7 13.60 -15.32 26.18
C GLU A 7 13.87 -15.37 24.67
N LEU A 8 14.95 -14.71 24.22
CA LEU A 8 15.35 -14.70 22.83
C LEU A 8 15.68 -16.12 22.31
N THR A 9 16.45 -16.90 23.08
CA THR A 9 16.81 -18.28 22.70
C THR A 9 15.57 -19.15 22.64
N GLN A 10 14.69 -19.02 23.64
CA GLN A 10 13.44 -19.76 23.70
C GLN A 10 12.47 -19.37 22.58
N PHE A 11 12.48 -18.12 22.13
CA PHE A 11 11.66 -17.64 21.03
C PHE A 11 12.09 -18.28 19.70
N PHE A 12 13.39 -18.28 19.39
CA PHE A 12 13.90 -18.83 18.13
C PHE A 12 14.00 -20.36 18.09
N THR A 13 14.04 -21.03 19.24
CA THR A 13 13.99 -22.50 19.32
C THR A 13 12.57 -23.05 19.38
N ASN A 14 11.55 -22.19 19.50
CA ASN A 14 10.16 -22.62 19.50
C ASN A 14 9.75 -23.10 18.10
N LYS A 15 9.35 -24.37 18.01
CA LYS A 15 8.84 -24.99 16.77
C LYS A 15 7.68 -24.23 16.15
N LYS A 16 6.78 -23.63 16.96
CA LYS A 16 5.67 -22.80 16.46
C LYS A 16 6.19 -21.55 15.74
N ASN A 17 7.12 -20.83 16.35
CA ASN A 17 7.68 -19.61 15.76
C ASN A 17 8.51 -19.91 14.51
N ILE A 18 9.31 -20.99 14.54
CA ILE A 18 10.03 -21.48 13.35
C ILE A 18 9.03 -21.80 12.23
N ALA A 19 7.95 -22.52 12.52
CA ALA A 19 6.92 -22.85 11.54
C ALA A 19 6.29 -21.59 10.93
N LEU A 20 6.03 -20.55 11.73
CA LEU A 20 5.53 -19.26 11.23
C LEU A 20 6.50 -18.60 10.24
N TYR A 21 7.81 -18.57 10.51
CA TYR A 21 8.79 -18.06 9.55
C TYR A 21 8.86 -18.89 8.27
N VAL A 22 8.76 -20.22 8.38
CA VAL A 22 8.73 -21.11 7.20
C VAL A 22 7.48 -20.86 6.36
N ILE A 23 6.31 -20.71 6.98
CA ILE A 23 5.06 -20.38 6.26
C ILE A 23 5.21 -19.02 5.57
N MET A 24 5.72 -18.00 6.27
CA MET A 24 5.95 -16.68 5.69
C MET A 24 6.93 -16.75 4.51
N LEU A 25 7.98 -17.57 4.60
CA LEU A 25 8.92 -17.81 3.51
C LEU A 25 8.24 -18.48 2.31
N CYS A 26 7.43 -19.50 2.53
CA CYS A 26 6.68 -20.15 1.46
C CYS A 26 5.72 -19.17 0.77
N LEU A 27 4.99 -18.35 1.53
CA LEU A 27 4.12 -17.31 0.99
C LEU A 27 4.90 -16.24 0.20
N ALA A 28 6.06 -15.82 0.71
CA ALA A 28 6.92 -14.84 0.05
C ALA A 28 7.47 -15.37 -1.28
N ILE A 29 7.93 -16.63 -1.33
CA ILE A 29 8.39 -17.29 -2.55
C ILE A 29 7.23 -17.47 -3.53
N TYR A 30 6.07 -17.95 -3.06
CA TYR A 30 4.88 -18.11 -3.89
C TYR A 30 4.49 -16.78 -4.53
N TYR A 31 4.41 -15.69 -3.74
CA TYR A 31 4.13 -14.36 -4.25
C TYR A 31 5.13 -13.93 -5.33
N ALA A 32 6.43 -14.09 -5.09
CA ALA A 32 7.46 -13.68 -6.03
C ALA A 32 7.46 -14.46 -7.35
N VAL A 33 7.18 -15.77 -7.30
CA VAL A 33 7.23 -16.65 -8.48
C VAL A 33 5.94 -16.65 -9.28
N THR A 34 4.79 -16.53 -8.61
CA THR A 34 3.47 -16.71 -9.26
C THR A 34 2.70 -15.40 -9.41
N LEU A 35 2.56 -14.63 -8.34
CA LEU A 35 1.67 -13.46 -8.32
C LEU A 35 2.34 -12.18 -8.84
N ALA A 36 3.57 -11.92 -8.42
CA ALA A 36 4.29 -10.71 -8.82
C ALA A 36 4.52 -10.62 -10.35
N PRO A 37 4.87 -11.71 -11.06
CA PRO A 37 5.05 -11.67 -12.52
C PRO A 37 3.74 -11.53 -13.30
N GLN A 38 2.61 -11.91 -12.70
CA GLN A 38 1.28 -11.81 -13.31
C GLN A 38 0.64 -10.42 -13.11
N TYR A 39 1.35 -9.49 -12.49
CA TYR A 39 0.81 -8.15 -12.27
C TYR A 39 0.59 -7.40 -13.59
N ASP A 40 -0.66 -7.03 -13.80
CA ASP A 40 -1.13 -6.27 -14.95
C ASP A 40 -1.84 -4.99 -14.45
N PRO A 41 -1.20 -3.81 -14.49
CA PRO A 41 -1.87 -2.57 -14.14
C PRO A 41 -2.92 -2.18 -15.19
N ILE A 42 -4.01 -1.55 -14.76
CA ILE A 42 -5.05 -1.04 -15.68
C ILE A 42 -4.43 -0.19 -16.80
N GLU A 43 -3.50 0.69 -16.42
CA GLU A 43 -2.84 1.64 -17.30
C GLU A 43 -1.46 1.13 -17.75
N GLN A 44 -1.42 -0.12 -18.23
CA GLN A 44 -0.20 -0.75 -18.74
C GLN A 44 0.22 -0.22 -20.11
N VAL A 45 1.51 -0.36 -20.44
CA VAL A 45 2.01 -0.14 -21.79
C VAL A 45 1.55 -1.30 -22.70
N ASN A 46 0.49 -1.06 -23.48
CA ASN A 46 -0.06 -2.02 -24.42
C ASN A 46 -0.05 -1.46 -25.86
N GLU A 47 0.99 -1.79 -26.62
CA GLU A 47 1.18 -1.32 -27.99
C GLU A 47 -0.01 -1.67 -28.90
N LYS A 48 -0.55 -2.90 -28.78
CA LYS A 48 -1.68 -3.34 -29.62
C LYS A 48 -2.95 -2.53 -29.37
N GLU A 49 -3.19 -2.18 -28.12
CA GLU A 49 -4.34 -1.38 -27.73
C GLU A 49 -4.21 0.08 -28.18
N ILE A 50 -3.00 0.65 -28.06
CA ILE A 50 -2.69 1.98 -28.58
C ILE A 50 -2.87 1.99 -30.11
N GLN A 51 -2.34 0.99 -30.81
CA GLN A 51 -2.46 0.84 -32.27
C GLN A 51 -3.92 0.73 -32.71
N ALA A 52 -4.71 -0.13 -32.06
CA ALA A 52 -6.12 -0.31 -32.40
C ALA A 52 -6.93 0.99 -32.24
N ARG A 53 -6.67 1.77 -31.17
CA ARG A 53 -7.30 3.08 -30.97
C ARG A 53 -6.85 4.09 -32.04
N TYR A 54 -5.56 4.13 -32.34
CA TYR A 54 -5.00 5.00 -33.37
C TYR A 54 -5.64 4.72 -34.73
N ASP A 55 -5.65 3.47 -35.18
CA ASP A 55 -6.19 3.06 -36.48
C ASP A 55 -7.68 3.37 -36.59
N THR A 56 -8.46 3.11 -35.53
CA THR A 56 -9.90 3.37 -35.51
C THR A 56 -10.20 4.86 -35.70
N ARG A 57 -9.47 5.71 -34.97
CA ARG A 57 -9.62 7.18 -35.07
C ARG A 57 -9.06 7.71 -36.38
N GLN A 58 -7.97 7.15 -36.89
CA GLN A 58 -7.36 7.57 -38.15
C GLN A 58 -8.29 7.27 -39.31
N HIS A 59 -8.87 6.08 -39.35
CA HIS A 59 -9.90 5.72 -40.32
C HIS A 59 -11.09 6.69 -40.27
N PHE A 60 -11.54 7.07 -39.07
CA PHE A 60 -12.61 8.07 -38.93
C PHE A 60 -12.21 9.43 -39.52
N ILE A 61 -11.00 9.92 -39.23
CA ILE A 61 -10.47 11.18 -39.75
C ILE A 61 -10.39 11.14 -41.29
N ASP A 62 -9.86 10.05 -41.84
CA ASP A 62 -9.60 9.93 -43.28
C ASP A 62 -10.88 9.75 -44.11
N THR A 63 -11.95 9.20 -43.52
CA THR A 63 -13.20 8.90 -44.23
C THR A 63 -14.31 9.94 -44.02
N THR A 64 -14.17 10.84 -43.05
CA THR A 64 -15.23 11.81 -42.70
C THR A 64 -15.13 13.08 -43.54
N GLU A 65 -16.08 13.29 -44.44
CA GLU A 65 -16.22 14.55 -45.18
C GLU A 65 -17.04 15.59 -44.40
N VAL A 66 -16.44 16.77 -44.16
CA VAL A 66 -17.11 17.87 -43.46
C VAL A 66 -17.85 18.76 -44.46
N THR A 67 -19.18 18.79 -44.37
CA THR A 67 -20.06 19.67 -45.14
C THR A 67 -20.74 20.70 -44.25
N ALA A 68 -21.45 21.66 -44.85
CA ALA A 68 -22.23 22.67 -44.12
C ALA A 68 -23.27 22.07 -43.15
N PHE A 69 -23.76 20.86 -43.43
CA PHE A 69 -24.78 20.16 -42.65
C PHE A 69 -24.23 19.09 -41.69
N THR A 70 -22.90 18.93 -41.60
CA THR A 70 -22.29 17.96 -40.68
C THR A 70 -22.63 18.27 -39.23
N HIS A 71 -23.08 17.25 -38.50
CA HIS A 71 -23.48 17.38 -37.10
C HIS A 71 -22.32 17.93 -36.24
N PRO A 72 -22.58 18.84 -35.27
CA PRO A 72 -21.54 19.45 -34.46
C PRO A 72 -20.63 18.45 -33.73
N THR A 73 -21.16 17.32 -33.26
CA THR A 73 -20.36 16.30 -32.57
C THR A 73 -19.38 15.59 -33.51
N VAL A 74 -19.69 15.45 -34.80
CA VAL A 74 -18.77 14.90 -35.80
C VAL A 74 -17.62 15.88 -36.04
N ARG A 75 -17.92 17.18 -36.14
CA ARG A 75 -16.88 18.23 -36.25
C ARG A 75 -15.99 18.28 -35.00
N PHE A 76 -16.59 18.17 -33.82
CA PHE A 76 -15.88 18.10 -32.54
C PHE A 76 -14.98 16.85 -32.47
N ALA A 77 -15.51 15.68 -32.82
CA ALA A 77 -14.76 14.43 -32.85
C ALA A 77 -13.58 14.50 -33.83
N LEU A 78 -13.76 15.08 -35.02
CA LEU A 78 -12.68 15.25 -35.99
C LEU A 78 -11.53 16.12 -35.43
N ALA A 79 -11.87 17.24 -34.79
CA ALA A 79 -10.89 18.12 -34.15
C ALA A 79 -10.14 17.37 -33.03
N VAL A 80 -10.87 16.76 -32.10
CA VAL A 80 -10.30 16.05 -30.95
C VAL A 80 -9.47 14.84 -31.37
N PHE A 81 -9.96 14.02 -32.30
CA PHE A 81 -9.24 12.81 -32.73
C PHE A 81 -7.95 13.13 -33.46
N THR A 82 -7.86 14.28 -34.15
CA THR A 82 -6.62 14.72 -34.79
C THR A 82 -5.52 14.90 -33.75
N ASP A 83 -5.79 15.64 -32.67
CA ASP A 83 -4.83 15.85 -31.58
C ASP A 83 -4.55 14.56 -30.81
N TRP A 84 -5.60 13.76 -30.53
CA TRP A 84 -5.46 12.50 -29.80
C TRP A 84 -4.58 11.49 -30.56
N ASN A 85 -4.77 11.39 -31.88
CA ASN A 85 -3.96 10.51 -32.73
C ASN A 85 -2.53 11.00 -32.91
N ALA A 86 -2.27 12.30 -32.86
CA ALA A 86 -0.90 12.80 -32.85
C ALA A 86 -0.13 12.28 -31.63
N LEU A 87 -0.77 12.27 -30.45
CA LEU A 87 -0.21 11.73 -29.22
C LEU A 87 -0.04 10.20 -29.28
N ASP A 88 -1.07 9.46 -29.73
CA ASP A 88 -0.96 8.00 -29.88
C ASP A 88 0.12 7.60 -30.90
N LYS A 89 0.27 8.35 -32.00
CA LYS A 89 1.36 8.15 -32.96
C LYS A 89 2.73 8.38 -32.32
N ALA A 90 2.91 9.48 -31.58
CA ALA A 90 4.16 9.74 -30.88
C ALA A 90 4.51 8.62 -29.89
N ARG A 91 3.51 8.08 -29.19
CA ARG A 91 3.69 6.91 -28.29
C ARG A 91 4.11 5.66 -29.06
N LEU A 92 3.46 5.34 -30.17
CA LEU A 92 3.79 4.18 -31.01
C LEU A 92 5.19 4.29 -31.61
N ASP A 93 5.54 5.46 -32.16
CA ASP A 93 6.85 5.74 -32.73
C ASP A 93 7.96 5.61 -31.67
N ALA A 94 7.70 6.11 -30.46
CA ALA A 94 8.62 5.99 -29.33
C ALA A 94 8.81 4.54 -28.86
N LEU A 95 7.73 3.74 -28.81
CA LEU A 95 7.82 2.30 -28.49
C LEU A 95 8.63 1.54 -29.54
N ALA A 96 8.39 1.80 -30.84
CA ALA A 96 9.12 1.19 -31.93
C ALA A 96 10.63 1.50 -31.86
N GLN A 97 10.98 2.72 -31.46
CA GLN A 97 12.38 3.17 -31.27
C GLN A 97 12.97 2.76 -29.92
N LYS A 98 12.17 2.18 -29.01
CA LYS A 98 12.51 1.92 -27.60
C LYS A 98 12.95 3.18 -26.84
N ASP A 99 12.47 4.36 -27.27
CA ASP A 99 12.67 5.61 -26.57
C ASP A 99 11.59 5.77 -25.49
N TYR A 100 11.88 5.17 -24.33
CA TYR A 100 10.95 5.21 -23.20
C TYR A 100 10.80 6.60 -22.56
N HIS A 101 11.71 7.55 -22.84
CA HIS A 101 11.54 8.94 -22.40
C HIS A 101 10.52 9.66 -23.27
N ALA A 102 10.66 9.57 -24.60
CA ALA A 102 9.67 10.11 -25.52
C ALA A 102 8.29 9.47 -25.31
N TYR A 103 8.24 8.15 -25.06
CA TYR A 103 7.01 7.46 -24.72
C TYR A 103 6.39 8.03 -23.43
N ALA A 104 7.19 8.23 -22.38
CA ALA A 104 6.70 8.76 -21.12
C ALA A 104 6.14 10.19 -21.28
N GLN A 105 6.83 11.04 -22.04
CA GLN A 105 6.36 12.39 -22.32
C GLN A 105 5.00 12.38 -23.04
N ALA A 106 4.93 11.70 -24.19
CA ALA A 106 3.70 11.62 -24.98
C ALA A 106 2.55 10.96 -24.20
N THR A 107 2.85 10.01 -23.31
CA THR A 107 1.85 9.35 -22.46
C THR A 107 1.35 10.26 -21.34
N GLY A 108 2.21 11.08 -20.72
CA GLY A 108 1.78 12.07 -19.71
C GLY A 108 0.86 13.14 -20.31
N GLU A 109 1.20 13.61 -21.51
CA GLU A 109 0.37 14.53 -22.30
C GLU A 109 -0.96 13.86 -22.70
N TRP A 110 -0.92 12.60 -23.14
CA TRP A 110 -2.11 11.83 -23.50
C TRP A 110 -3.10 11.68 -22.34
N TYR A 111 -2.64 11.35 -21.13
CA TYR A 111 -3.52 11.25 -19.96
C TYR A 111 -4.12 12.60 -19.56
N THR A 112 -3.32 13.66 -19.59
CA THR A 112 -3.77 15.03 -19.26
C THR A 112 -4.85 15.48 -20.24
N PHE A 113 -4.57 15.38 -21.55
CA PHE A 113 -5.51 15.71 -22.61
C PHE A 113 -6.79 14.87 -22.53
N SER A 114 -6.66 13.57 -22.25
CA SER A 114 -7.81 12.69 -22.10
C SER A 114 -8.70 13.09 -20.92
N ASP A 115 -8.13 13.41 -19.74
CA ASP A 115 -8.93 13.85 -18.58
C ASP A 115 -9.65 15.18 -18.84
N GLU A 116 -8.99 16.13 -19.49
CA GLU A 116 -9.56 17.44 -19.86
C GLU A 116 -10.76 17.32 -20.81
N LEU A 117 -10.80 16.26 -21.62
CA LEU A 117 -11.93 15.96 -22.50
C LEU A 117 -13.03 15.14 -21.81
N ILE A 118 -12.64 14.13 -21.02
CA ILE A 118 -13.58 13.18 -20.42
C ILE A 118 -14.29 13.79 -19.21
N TYR A 119 -13.56 14.47 -18.31
CA TYR A 119 -14.12 14.89 -17.03
C TYR A 119 -15.11 16.07 -17.14
N PRO A 120 -14.84 17.17 -17.86
CA PRO A 120 -15.77 18.31 -17.94
C PRO A 120 -17.02 18.03 -18.78
N ALA A 121 -16.96 17.08 -19.72
CA ALA A 121 -18.00 16.85 -20.73
C ALA A 121 -19.31 16.18 -20.22
N ASN A 122 -19.57 16.18 -18.91
CA ASN A 122 -20.77 15.58 -18.30
C ASN A 122 -21.12 14.16 -18.80
N GLY A 123 -20.12 13.36 -19.16
CA GLY A 123 -20.24 11.90 -19.32
C GLY A 123 -20.94 11.39 -20.57
N GLU A 124 -21.24 12.23 -21.57
CA GLU A 124 -22.04 11.76 -22.73
C GLU A 124 -21.21 11.32 -23.95
N MET A 125 -19.94 11.71 -24.07
CA MET A 125 -19.18 11.50 -25.32
C MET A 125 -17.93 10.62 -25.18
N PHE A 126 -17.22 10.68 -24.06
CA PHE A 126 -15.98 9.92 -23.85
C PHE A 126 -15.95 9.29 -22.46
N PHE A 127 -15.20 8.19 -22.34
CA PHE A 127 -15.07 7.41 -21.13
C PHE A 127 -13.60 7.08 -20.86
N TYR A 128 -13.22 7.00 -19.59
CA TYR A 128 -11.96 6.40 -19.15
C TYR A 128 -11.85 4.93 -19.57
N HIS A 129 -10.68 4.34 -19.31
CA HIS A 129 -10.42 2.92 -19.58
C HIS A 129 -11.56 2.01 -19.07
N PRO A 130 -12.06 1.04 -19.88
CA PRO A 130 -13.21 0.21 -19.52
C PRO A 130 -13.07 -0.54 -18.19
N LEU A 131 -11.84 -0.88 -17.77
CA LEU A 131 -11.58 -1.57 -16.51
C LEU A 131 -11.97 -0.77 -15.25
N TYR A 132 -12.23 0.55 -15.36
CA TYR A 132 -12.80 1.32 -14.25
C TYR A 132 -14.31 1.07 -14.07
N TYR A 133 -15.02 0.69 -15.13
CA TYR A 133 -16.47 0.49 -15.17
C TYR A 133 -16.87 -0.96 -14.88
N THR A 134 -16.42 -1.47 -13.74
CA THR A 134 -16.76 -2.82 -13.28
C THR A 134 -18.13 -2.87 -12.61
N TYR A 135 -18.78 -4.04 -12.63
CA TYR A 135 -20.08 -4.24 -12.01
C TYR A 135 -20.05 -3.85 -10.52
N GLY A 136 -20.96 -2.96 -10.12
CA GLY A 136 -21.07 -2.46 -8.75
C GLY A 136 -20.16 -1.28 -8.40
N ASN A 137 -19.30 -0.80 -9.31
CA ASN A 137 -18.53 0.42 -9.08
C ASN A 137 -19.37 1.67 -9.39
N LEU A 138 -20.00 2.23 -8.36
CA LEU A 138 -20.79 3.47 -8.46
C LEU A 138 -19.91 4.73 -8.67
N PHE A 139 -18.59 4.62 -8.47
CA PHE A 139 -17.63 5.74 -8.55
C PHE A 139 -16.61 5.54 -9.68
N ALA A 140 -16.99 4.79 -10.72
CA ALA A 140 -16.11 4.44 -11.83
C ALA A 140 -15.49 5.65 -12.54
N ARG A 141 -16.25 6.75 -12.65
CA ARG A 141 -15.78 7.98 -13.28
C ARG A 141 -14.72 8.67 -12.43
N GLU A 142 -14.95 8.76 -11.12
CA GLU A 142 -14.02 9.34 -10.16
C GLU A 142 -12.74 8.50 -10.06
N ASP A 143 -12.87 7.18 -10.08
CA ASP A 143 -11.74 6.25 -10.09
C ASP A 143 -10.92 6.36 -11.39
N GLY A 144 -11.60 6.48 -12.54
CA GLY A 144 -10.96 6.71 -13.84
C GLY A 144 -10.19 8.03 -13.86
N ARG A 145 -10.81 9.12 -13.37
CA ARG A 145 -10.12 10.40 -13.22
C ARG A 145 -8.90 10.30 -12.31
N TYR A 146 -9.06 9.68 -11.14
CA TYR A 146 -7.96 9.48 -10.20
C TYR A 146 -6.82 8.71 -10.87
N GLY A 147 -7.14 7.65 -11.61
CA GLY A 147 -6.19 6.87 -12.40
C GLY A 147 -5.45 7.73 -13.42
N TYR A 148 -6.17 8.40 -14.30
CA TYR A 148 -5.57 9.20 -15.37
C TYR A 148 -4.70 10.33 -14.84
N LEU A 149 -5.14 11.07 -13.82
CA LEU A 149 -4.35 12.14 -13.22
C LEU A 149 -3.12 11.62 -12.47
N ARG A 150 -3.22 10.45 -11.81
CA ARG A 150 -2.06 9.78 -11.20
C ARG A 150 -1.05 9.41 -12.27
N GLU A 151 -1.51 8.80 -13.36
CA GLU A 151 -0.65 8.36 -14.46
C GLU A 151 -0.03 9.54 -15.21
N ALA A 152 -0.78 10.60 -15.49
CA ALA A 152 -0.27 11.85 -16.04
C ALA A 152 0.89 12.39 -15.20
N SER A 153 0.68 12.53 -13.87
CA SER A 153 1.72 12.99 -12.95
C SER A 153 2.95 12.08 -12.94
N ARG A 154 2.74 10.75 -12.97
CA ARG A 154 3.83 9.76 -13.01
C ARG A 154 4.67 9.88 -14.27
N TYR A 155 4.02 9.85 -15.43
CA TYR A 155 4.68 9.83 -16.74
C TYR A 155 5.36 11.17 -17.03
N THR A 156 4.76 12.31 -16.67
CA THR A 156 5.40 13.62 -16.75
C THR A 156 6.67 13.66 -15.88
N ALA A 157 6.60 13.19 -14.64
CA ALA A 157 7.78 13.14 -13.78
C ALA A 157 8.86 12.15 -14.27
N TYR A 158 8.49 11.09 -14.98
CA TYR A 158 9.44 10.17 -15.62
C TYR A 158 10.11 10.79 -16.84
N ALA A 159 9.37 11.58 -17.63
CA ALA A 159 9.90 12.31 -18.78
C ALA A 159 10.89 13.39 -18.37
N GLU A 160 10.58 14.18 -17.32
CA GLU A 160 11.44 15.26 -16.82
C GLU A 160 12.76 14.78 -16.20
N ASN A 161 12.79 13.54 -15.70
CA ASN A 161 13.99 12.95 -15.15
C ASN A 161 14.83 12.32 -16.27
N ASN A 162 16.05 12.80 -16.53
CA ASN A 162 17.01 12.25 -17.51
C ASN A 162 17.60 10.86 -17.14
N LYS A 163 16.81 10.01 -16.53
CA LYS A 163 17.21 8.71 -15.98
C LYS A 163 16.66 7.60 -16.86
N ALA A 164 17.54 6.76 -17.40
CA ALA A 164 17.16 5.63 -18.26
C ALA A 164 15.93 4.87 -17.74
N LEU A 165 14.85 4.93 -18.51
CA LEU A 165 13.59 4.23 -18.30
C LEU A 165 13.61 2.87 -19.03
N THR A 166 12.83 1.92 -18.52
CA THR A 166 12.66 0.59 -19.13
C THR A 166 11.20 0.18 -19.05
N LEU A 167 10.78 -0.76 -19.90
CA LEU A 167 9.40 -1.23 -19.91
C LEU A 167 8.91 -1.75 -18.53
N PRO A 168 9.70 -2.53 -17.75
CA PRO A 168 9.30 -2.91 -16.39
C PRO A 168 9.13 -1.73 -15.42
N ILE A 169 9.86 -0.62 -15.63
CA ILE A 169 9.66 0.61 -14.83
C ILE A 169 8.32 1.25 -15.18
N LEU A 170 8.00 1.36 -16.47
CA LEU A 170 6.76 1.97 -16.94
C LEU A 170 5.51 1.17 -16.51
N ASN A 171 5.62 -0.16 -16.45
CA ASN A 171 4.57 -1.06 -15.99
C ASN A 171 4.56 -1.31 -14.47
N GLU A 172 5.38 -0.60 -13.68
CA GLU A 172 5.46 -0.75 -12.23
C GLU A 172 5.80 -2.19 -11.74
N GLN A 173 6.61 -2.92 -12.51
CA GLN A 173 6.95 -4.32 -12.26
C GLN A 173 8.30 -4.53 -11.57
N THR A 174 9.12 -3.48 -11.41
CA THR A 174 10.43 -3.63 -10.74
C THR A 174 10.28 -4.00 -9.27
N ALA A 175 11.35 -4.53 -8.66
CA ALA A 175 11.32 -5.01 -7.27
C ALA A 175 10.92 -3.91 -6.27
N TRP A 176 11.47 -2.69 -6.40
CA TRP A 176 11.09 -1.57 -5.51
C TRP A 176 9.64 -1.11 -5.71
N GLN A 177 9.14 -1.05 -6.94
CA GLN A 177 7.74 -0.70 -7.22
C GLN A 177 6.79 -1.79 -6.71
N THR A 178 7.16 -3.07 -6.88
CA THR A 178 6.39 -4.20 -6.35
C THR A 178 6.34 -4.19 -4.82
N LEU A 179 7.43 -3.84 -4.13
CA LEU A 179 7.42 -3.68 -2.67
C LEU A 179 6.46 -2.57 -2.23
N GLN A 180 6.51 -1.41 -2.90
CA GLN A 180 5.61 -0.28 -2.59
C GLN A 180 4.14 -0.66 -2.82
N ARG A 181 3.81 -1.33 -3.92
CA ARG A 181 2.46 -1.85 -4.19
C ARG A 181 2.02 -2.89 -3.16
N SER A 182 2.92 -3.76 -2.74
CA SER A 182 2.62 -4.78 -1.72
C SER A 182 2.29 -4.11 -0.37
N LEU A 183 2.98 -3.01 -0.03
CA LEU A 183 2.71 -2.18 1.15
C LEU A 183 1.38 -1.39 1.08
N GLN A 184 0.82 -1.16 -0.11
CA GLN A 184 -0.53 -0.60 -0.29
C GLN A 184 -1.64 -1.65 -0.09
N THR A 185 -1.34 -2.90 -0.43
CA THR A 185 -2.33 -3.98 -0.50
C THR A 185 -2.27 -4.88 0.73
N PHE A 186 -1.75 -6.10 0.60
CA PHE A 186 -1.90 -7.16 1.61
C PHE A 186 -0.70 -7.28 2.56
N LEU A 187 0.49 -6.77 2.19
CA LEU A 187 1.71 -7.01 2.98
C LEU A 187 1.62 -6.49 4.43
N PRO A 188 1.07 -5.28 4.71
CA PRO A 188 0.91 -4.82 6.08
C PRO A 188 0.03 -5.77 6.91
N PHE A 189 -1.08 -6.24 6.36
CA PHE A 189 -1.96 -7.21 7.05
C PHE A 189 -1.25 -8.52 7.34
N ILE A 190 -0.47 -9.06 6.39
CA ILE A 190 0.31 -10.28 6.60
C ILE A 190 1.33 -10.07 7.71
N ILE A 191 2.14 -9.01 7.64
CA ILE A 191 3.16 -8.72 8.66
C ILE A 191 2.53 -8.54 10.05
N LEU A 192 1.42 -7.81 10.14
CA LEU A 192 0.70 -7.61 11.39
C LEU A 192 0.10 -8.92 11.92
N GLY A 193 -0.50 -9.75 11.06
CA GLY A 193 -1.05 -11.05 11.45
C GLY A 193 0.02 -12.00 12.00
N PHE A 194 1.17 -12.11 11.32
CA PHE A 194 2.30 -12.90 11.82
C PHE A 194 2.88 -12.30 13.12
N SER A 195 3.00 -10.97 13.21
CA SER A 195 3.42 -10.27 14.43
C SER A 195 2.49 -10.58 15.61
N LEU A 196 1.17 -10.59 15.40
CA LEU A 196 0.17 -10.97 16.41
C LEU A 196 0.39 -12.43 16.88
N LEU A 197 0.54 -13.37 15.95
CA LEU A 197 0.76 -14.78 16.29
C LEU A 197 2.05 -14.99 17.11
N LEU A 198 3.15 -14.37 16.68
CA LEU A 198 4.43 -14.41 17.40
C LEU A 198 4.33 -13.75 18.79
N SER A 199 3.61 -12.63 18.88
CA SER A 199 3.40 -11.89 20.13
C SER A 199 2.55 -12.67 21.13
N VAL A 200 1.53 -13.38 20.67
CA VAL A 200 0.68 -14.20 21.54
C VAL A 200 1.45 -15.38 22.12
N ASP A 201 2.25 -16.08 21.30
CA ASP A 201 3.05 -17.22 21.76
C ASP A 201 4.05 -16.80 22.86
N ILE A 202 4.81 -15.72 22.65
CA ILE A 202 5.80 -15.27 23.63
C ILE A 202 5.17 -14.78 24.94
N VAL A 203 4.03 -14.10 24.86
CA VAL A 203 3.39 -13.53 26.05
C VAL A 203 2.80 -14.61 26.95
N LEU A 204 2.27 -15.68 26.36
CA LEU A 204 1.58 -16.75 27.08
C LEU A 204 2.49 -17.90 27.54
N LYS A 205 3.69 -18.03 26.97
CA LYS A 205 4.65 -19.11 27.24
C LYS A 205 4.97 -19.32 28.72
N ASP A 206 5.13 -18.24 29.46
CA ASP A 206 5.46 -18.24 30.90
C ASP A 206 4.44 -18.96 31.77
N ARG A 207 3.20 -19.10 31.29
CA ARG A 207 2.14 -19.78 32.04
C ARG A 207 2.36 -21.29 32.12
N ALA A 208 3.04 -21.88 31.14
CA ALA A 208 3.34 -23.31 31.13
C ALA A 208 4.51 -23.68 32.06
N TYR A 209 5.42 -22.74 32.36
CA TYR A 209 6.67 -23.01 33.08
C TYR A 209 6.92 -22.06 34.27
N ARG A 210 5.90 -21.86 35.12
CA ARG A 210 5.94 -20.97 36.30
C ARG A 210 7.14 -21.21 37.24
N THR A 211 7.62 -22.43 37.35
CA THR A 211 8.73 -22.81 38.24
C THR A 211 10.08 -22.28 37.78
N ILE A 212 10.31 -22.11 36.47
CA ILE A 212 11.58 -21.59 35.92
C ILE A 212 11.68 -20.08 36.15
N LEU A 213 10.56 -19.36 36.09
CA LEU A 213 10.50 -17.91 36.24
C LEU A 213 10.69 -17.43 37.68
N ARG A 214 10.28 -18.23 38.67
CA ARG A 214 10.48 -17.92 40.10
C ARG A 214 11.95 -17.89 40.53
N GLY A 215 12.87 -18.40 39.70
CA GLY A 215 14.31 -18.36 39.95
C GLY A 215 14.98 -17.02 39.61
N PHE A 216 14.30 -16.09 38.94
CA PHE A 216 14.86 -14.79 38.55
C PHE A 216 14.28 -13.64 39.40
N PRO A 217 15.08 -12.92 40.22
CA PRO A 217 14.62 -11.79 41.02
C PRO A 217 14.46 -10.53 40.14
N VAL A 218 13.47 -10.54 39.26
CA VAL A 218 13.24 -9.50 38.25
C VAL A 218 11.82 -8.96 38.38
N SER A 219 11.65 -7.64 38.27
CA SER A 219 10.34 -6.99 38.38
C SER A 219 9.39 -7.40 37.24
N GLU A 220 8.10 -7.51 37.54
CA GLU A 220 7.06 -7.90 36.56
C GLU A 220 7.03 -6.95 35.35
N TRP A 221 7.17 -5.65 35.58
CA TRP A 221 7.27 -4.64 34.51
C TRP A 221 8.45 -4.92 33.59
N TYR A 222 9.63 -5.21 34.14
CA TYR A 222 10.81 -5.52 33.33
C TYR A 222 10.61 -6.78 32.49
N ARG A 223 9.94 -7.82 33.03
CA ARG A 223 9.64 -9.05 32.27
C ARG A 223 8.73 -8.74 31.07
N LEU A 224 7.67 -7.96 31.27
CA LEU A 224 6.77 -7.54 30.19
C LEU A 224 7.50 -6.72 29.12
N CYS A 225 8.38 -5.79 29.52
CA CYS A 225 9.20 -5.03 28.58
C CYS A 225 10.13 -5.95 27.77
N MET A 226 10.80 -6.91 28.40
CA MET A 226 11.69 -7.84 27.69
C MET A 226 10.92 -8.70 26.68
N LYS A 227 9.72 -9.18 27.04
CA LYS A 227 8.84 -9.88 26.10
C LYS A 227 8.44 -9.01 24.92
N GLY A 228 8.06 -7.75 25.18
CA GLY A 228 7.74 -6.79 24.11
C GLY A 228 8.91 -6.58 23.16
N ILE A 229 10.14 -6.45 23.68
CA ILE A 229 11.35 -6.30 22.86
C ILE A 229 11.63 -7.57 22.04
N VAL A 230 11.52 -8.76 22.64
CA VAL A 230 11.75 -10.02 21.90
C VAL A 230 10.66 -10.23 20.83
N ALA A 231 9.40 -9.90 21.13
CA ALA A 231 8.30 -9.91 20.16
C ALA A 231 8.55 -8.94 19.00
N LEU A 232 9.08 -7.75 19.30
CA LEU A 232 9.43 -6.75 18.29
C LEU A 232 10.57 -7.25 17.40
N ILE A 233 11.66 -7.77 17.98
CA ILE A 233 12.78 -8.35 17.23
C ILE A 233 12.28 -9.49 16.33
N GLY A 234 11.46 -10.39 16.87
CA GLY A 234 10.86 -11.47 16.09
C GLY A 234 10.01 -10.94 14.93
N SER A 235 9.15 -9.96 15.20
CA SER A 235 8.31 -9.37 14.16
C SER A 235 9.13 -8.66 13.07
N LEU A 236 10.24 -8.00 13.42
CA LEU A 236 11.13 -7.37 12.45
C LEU A 236 11.86 -8.40 11.56
N LEU A 237 12.15 -9.59 12.07
CA LEU A 237 12.77 -10.65 11.28
C LEU A 237 11.83 -11.25 10.22
N LEU A 238 10.53 -10.96 10.27
CA LEU A 238 9.59 -11.28 9.18
C LEU A 238 9.98 -10.57 7.86
N LEU A 239 10.78 -9.51 7.94
CA LEU A 239 11.33 -8.84 6.76
C LEU A 239 12.36 -9.69 6.00
N LEU A 240 12.95 -10.73 6.61
CA LEU A 240 13.90 -11.62 5.94
C LEU A 240 13.22 -12.44 4.81
N PRO A 241 12.10 -13.17 5.05
CA PRO A 241 11.27 -13.73 3.98
C PRO A 241 10.91 -12.73 2.88
N VAL A 242 10.51 -11.50 3.25
CA VAL A 242 10.19 -10.44 2.29
C VAL A 242 11.42 -10.07 1.44
N GLY A 243 12.61 -9.98 2.05
CA GLY A 243 13.87 -9.74 1.34
C GLY A 243 14.23 -10.84 0.34
N ILE A 244 13.86 -12.09 0.62
CA ILE A 244 14.03 -13.21 -0.32
C ILE A 244 13.10 -13.03 -1.52
N SER A 245 11.81 -12.74 -1.29
CA SER A 245 10.86 -12.46 -2.39
C SER A 245 11.30 -11.26 -3.25
N PHE A 246 11.82 -10.21 -2.60
CA PHE A 246 12.36 -9.03 -3.27
C PHE A 246 13.54 -9.40 -4.18
N SER A 247 14.46 -10.23 -3.70
CA SER A 247 15.61 -10.70 -4.49
C SER A 247 15.17 -11.49 -5.73
N ILE A 248 14.18 -12.38 -5.59
CA ILE A 248 13.62 -13.15 -6.72
C ILE A 248 13.01 -12.21 -7.76
N ILE A 249 12.19 -11.25 -7.34
CA ILE A 249 11.57 -10.27 -8.26
C ILE A 249 12.63 -9.40 -8.92
N ALA A 250 13.67 -8.99 -8.18
CA ALA A 250 14.78 -8.20 -8.71
C ALA A 250 15.54 -8.93 -9.82
N MET A 251 15.70 -10.26 -9.71
CA MET A 251 16.31 -11.08 -10.75
C MET A 251 15.43 -11.21 -12.00
N GLN A 252 14.09 -11.19 -11.84
CA GLN A 252 13.14 -11.36 -12.94
C GLN A 252 12.85 -10.06 -13.71
N GLN A 253 12.58 -8.97 -12.99
CA GLN A 253 12.06 -7.70 -13.54
C GLN A 253 13.03 -6.52 -13.34
N GLY A 254 14.18 -6.77 -12.72
CA GLY A 254 15.13 -5.74 -12.33
C GLY A 254 14.81 -5.08 -10.98
N LEU A 255 15.83 -4.48 -10.37
CA LEU A 255 15.72 -3.82 -9.07
C LEU A 255 14.81 -2.58 -9.10
N GLY A 256 14.84 -1.81 -10.20
CA GLY A 256 14.25 -0.46 -10.26
C GLY A 256 15.12 0.58 -9.55
N ARG A 257 14.54 1.73 -9.21
CA ARG A 257 15.28 2.84 -8.56
C ARG A 257 14.43 3.51 -7.48
N LEU A 258 15.03 3.77 -6.32
CA LEU A 258 14.37 4.49 -5.22
C LEU A 258 14.08 5.97 -5.54
N SER A 259 14.71 6.52 -6.57
CA SER A 259 14.46 7.89 -7.02
C SER A 259 13.31 8.03 -8.01
N LEU A 260 12.60 6.94 -8.35
CA LEU A 260 11.44 7.02 -9.22
C LEU A 260 10.36 7.87 -8.55
N ALA A 261 9.71 8.73 -9.32
CA ALA A 261 8.60 9.52 -8.83
C ALA A 261 7.39 8.61 -8.53
N VAL A 262 6.80 8.80 -7.35
CA VAL A 262 5.53 8.22 -6.93
C VAL A 262 4.54 9.37 -6.76
N PRO A 263 3.42 9.38 -7.49
CA PRO A 263 2.36 10.36 -7.29
C PRO A 263 1.70 10.20 -5.92
N ILE A 264 1.52 11.30 -5.21
CA ILE A 264 0.75 11.44 -3.98
C ILE A 264 -0.44 12.33 -4.28
N PHE A 265 -1.63 11.84 -3.96
CA PHE A 265 -2.85 12.62 -4.07
C PHE A 265 -2.93 13.68 -2.98
N GLU A 266 -3.09 14.94 -3.37
CA GLU A 266 -3.29 16.07 -2.48
C GLU A 266 -4.75 16.54 -2.53
N HIS A 267 -5.45 16.45 -1.39
CA HIS A 267 -6.87 16.75 -1.28
C HIS A 267 -7.20 18.24 -1.51
N SER A 268 -6.35 19.15 -1.04
CA SER A 268 -6.56 20.62 -1.05
C SER A 268 -6.82 21.18 -2.46
N GLY A 269 -6.13 20.66 -3.47
CA GLY A 269 -6.27 21.07 -4.86
C GLY A 269 -6.67 19.95 -5.81
N ARG A 270 -7.02 18.77 -5.30
CA ARG A 270 -7.37 17.56 -6.08
C ARG A 270 -6.39 17.28 -7.23
N HIS A 271 -5.10 17.44 -6.94
CA HIS A 271 -4.01 17.22 -7.88
C HIS A 271 -3.01 16.22 -7.28
N PHE A 272 -2.02 15.84 -8.09
CA PHE A 272 -0.96 14.95 -7.67
C PHE A 272 0.35 15.71 -7.55
N THR A 273 1.02 15.52 -6.43
CA THR A 273 2.43 15.89 -6.25
C THR A 273 3.27 14.63 -6.33
N THR A 274 4.59 14.74 -6.53
CA THR A 274 5.45 13.55 -6.63
C THR A 274 6.49 13.54 -5.53
N VAL A 275 6.72 12.36 -4.95
CA VAL A 275 7.85 12.11 -4.06
C VAL A 275 8.72 10.97 -4.59
N PRO A 276 10.01 10.90 -4.19
CA PRO A 276 10.83 9.73 -4.50
C PRO A 276 10.26 8.45 -3.86
N LEU A 277 10.28 7.35 -4.61
CA LEU A 277 9.83 6.02 -4.19
C LEU A 277 10.44 5.57 -2.86
N GLY A 278 11.73 5.87 -2.63
CA GLY A 278 12.40 5.56 -1.37
C GLY A 278 11.82 6.29 -0.16
N VAL A 279 11.35 7.52 -0.34
CA VAL A 279 10.66 8.27 0.73
C VAL A 279 9.31 7.63 1.03
N ALA A 280 8.54 7.28 -0.01
CA ALA A 280 7.25 6.61 0.15
C ALA A 280 7.38 5.24 0.85
N ILE A 281 8.36 4.42 0.46
CA ILE A 281 8.65 3.15 1.11
C ILE A 281 9.09 3.37 2.57
N GLY A 282 9.97 4.33 2.83
CA GLY A 282 10.43 4.65 4.19
C GLY A 282 9.29 5.07 5.12
N GLN A 283 8.39 5.94 4.64
CA GLN A 283 7.19 6.34 5.37
C GLN A 283 6.25 5.15 5.63
N SER A 284 6.05 4.29 4.62
CA SER A 284 5.23 3.09 4.76
C SER A 284 5.79 2.14 5.83
N LEU A 285 7.10 1.87 5.79
CA LEU A 285 7.79 1.00 6.76
C LEU A 285 7.74 1.59 8.17
N LEU A 286 7.85 2.91 8.32
CA LEU A 286 7.71 3.58 9.62
C LEU A 286 6.30 3.37 10.20
N LEU A 287 5.25 3.52 9.39
CA LEU A 287 3.88 3.27 9.84
C LEU A 287 3.66 1.79 10.19
N VAL A 288 4.19 0.85 9.41
CA VAL A 288 4.15 -0.59 9.74
C VAL A 288 4.85 -0.87 11.07
N LEU A 289 6.02 -0.27 11.31
CA LEU A 289 6.74 -0.41 12.57
C LEU A 289 5.90 0.06 13.75
N LEU A 290 5.27 1.23 13.65
CA LEU A 290 4.39 1.75 14.69
C LEU A 290 3.17 0.83 14.93
N LEU A 291 2.59 0.27 13.86
CA LEU A 291 1.49 -0.69 13.97
C LEU A 291 1.93 -2.02 14.60
N ILE A 292 3.13 -2.52 14.31
CA ILE A 292 3.72 -3.69 14.99
C ILE A 292 3.86 -3.41 16.47
N VAL A 293 4.44 -2.26 16.84
CA VAL A 293 4.59 -1.85 18.25
C VAL A 293 3.22 -1.77 18.93
N MET A 294 2.24 -1.12 18.30
CA MET A 294 0.87 -1.06 18.81
C MET A 294 0.25 -2.45 19.00
N THR A 295 0.43 -3.35 18.04
CA THR A 295 -0.08 -4.73 18.10
C THR A 295 0.52 -5.48 19.28
N ILE A 296 1.83 -5.37 19.49
CA ILE A 296 2.53 -5.99 20.63
C ILE A 296 2.01 -5.42 21.95
N LEU A 297 1.88 -4.09 22.07
CA LEU A 297 1.37 -3.45 23.28
C LEU A 297 -0.09 -3.85 23.56
N LEU A 298 -0.92 -3.93 22.53
CA LEU A 298 -2.30 -4.39 22.63
C LEU A 298 -2.34 -5.85 23.14
N VAL A 299 -1.55 -6.75 22.56
CA VAL A 299 -1.44 -8.14 23.01
C VAL A 299 -0.99 -8.22 24.47
N LEU A 300 0.04 -7.45 24.86
CA LEU A 300 0.50 -7.40 26.24
C LEU A 300 -0.61 -6.95 27.19
N LEU A 301 -1.31 -5.86 26.87
CA LEU A 301 -2.40 -5.33 27.69
C LEU A 301 -3.54 -6.34 27.84
N ILE A 302 -4.00 -6.91 26.73
CA ILE A 302 -5.08 -7.91 26.73
C ILE A 302 -4.64 -9.15 27.50
N SER A 303 -3.37 -9.57 27.40
CA SER A 303 -2.87 -10.73 28.13
C SER A 303 -2.87 -10.57 29.65
N ILE A 304 -2.80 -9.33 30.15
CA ILE A 304 -2.90 -9.02 31.58
C ILE A 304 -4.36 -9.21 32.04
N VAL A 305 -5.32 -8.79 31.21
CA VAL A 305 -6.76 -8.85 31.52
C VAL A 305 -7.33 -10.25 31.30
N PHE A 306 -7.07 -10.82 30.12
CA PHE A 306 -7.61 -12.10 29.68
C PHE A 306 -6.52 -13.18 29.67
N LYS A 307 -6.86 -14.34 30.25
CA LYS A 307 -5.93 -15.46 30.37
C LYS A 307 -6.04 -16.51 29.26
N ASN A 308 -6.71 -16.18 28.16
CA ASN A 308 -7.03 -17.12 27.09
C ASN A 308 -6.36 -16.70 25.78
N GLU A 309 -5.59 -17.62 25.19
CA GLU A 309 -4.92 -17.45 23.89
C GLU A 309 -5.90 -17.07 22.79
N PHE A 310 -7.01 -17.78 22.72
CA PHE A 310 -8.04 -17.57 21.72
C PHE A 310 -8.66 -16.17 21.80
N ILE A 311 -8.94 -15.67 23.01
CA ILE A 311 -9.50 -14.33 23.20
C ILE A 311 -8.52 -13.25 22.71
N ILE A 312 -7.23 -13.41 23.03
CA ILE A 312 -6.21 -12.44 22.60
C ILE A 312 -6.08 -12.41 21.08
N LEU A 313 -6.09 -13.59 20.44
CA LEU A 313 -6.06 -13.69 18.98
C LEU A 313 -7.29 -13.07 18.33
N VAL A 314 -8.49 -13.35 18.83
CA VAL A 314 -9.75 -12.79 18.29
C VAL A 314 -9.77 -11.27 18.42
N ILE A 315 -9.41 -10.71 19.56
CA ILE A 315 -9.39 -9.25 19.75
C ILE A 315 -8.31 -8.60 18.88
N GLY A 316 -7.13 -9.22 18.76
CA GLY A 316 -6.06 -8.74 17.89
C GLY A 316 -6.45 -8.75 16.41
N ALA A 317 -7.11 -9.82 15.95
CA ALA A 317 -7.62 -9.91 14.58
C ALA A 317 -8.76 -8.91 14.32
N LEU A 318 -9.64 -8.69 15.31
CA LEU A 318 -10.69 -7.69 15.21
C LEU A 318 -10.11 -6.27 15.08
N PHE A 319 -9.06 -5.96 15.84
CA PHE A 319 -8.37 -4.67 15.71
C PHE A 319 -7.84 -4.45 14.28
N MET A 320 -7.26 -5.48 13.66
CA MET A 320 -6.74 -5.39 12.29
C MET A 320 -7.84 -5.25 11.22
N THR A 321 -9.05 -5.71 11.50
CA THR A 321 -10.17 -5.73 10.56
C THR A 321 -11.24 -4.69 10.87
N LEU A 322 -11.05 -3.89 11.93
CA LEU A 322 -12.07 -2.97 12.41
C LEU A 322 -12.47 -1.92 11.38
N GLU A 323 -11.54 -1.55 10.50
CA GLU A 323 -11.78 -0.61 9.40
C GLU A 323 -12.93 -1.05 8.49
N PHE A 324 -13.10 -2.36 8.25
CA PHE A 324 -14.18 -2.87 7.42
C PHE A 324 -15.58 -2.56 7.97
N PHE A 325 -15.73 -2.32 9.27
CA PHE A 325 -17.03 -2.06 9.89
C PHE A 325 -17.46 -0.59 9.81
N TYR A 326 -16.53 0.34 9.59
CA TYR A 326 -16.85 1.76 9.48
C TYR A 326 -16.43 2.40 8.16
N TYR A 327 -15.77 1.66 7.27
CA TYR A 327 -15.42 2.14 5.95
C TYR A 327 -16.67 2.33 5.10
N GLU A 328 -16.86 3.57 4.66
CA GLU A 328 -17.81 3.97 3.64
C GLU A 328 -17.12 5.06 2.80
N ARG A 329 -17.35 5.05 1.49
CA ARG A 329 -16.74 6.04 0.59
C ARG A 329 -17.28 7.42 0.95
N GLU A 330 -16.39 8.42 0.95
CA GLU A 330 -16.71 9.82 1.28
C GLU A 330 -17.23 10.06 2.72
N ILE A 331 -16.98 9.15 3.66
CA ILE A 331 -17.44 9.32 5.07
C ILE A 331 -16.63 10.37 5.88
N GLY A 332 -15.46 10.78 5.40
CA GLY A 332 -14.52 11.64 6.12
C GLY A 332 -15.09 12.98 6.60
N PRO A 333 -15.93 13.70 5.83
CA PRO A 333 -16.61 14.90 6.30
C PRO A 333 -17.58 14.68 7.47
N TYR A 334 -18.06 13.45 7.65
CA TYR A 334 -19.09 13.11 8.64
C TYR A 334 -18.53 12.44 9.90
N ARG A 335 -17.38 11.77 9.81
CA ARG A 335 -16.75 11.06 10.93
C ARG A 335 -15.26 11.35 11.02
N PRO A 336 -14.71 11.56 12.24
CA PRO A 336 -13.29 11.84 12.46
C PRO A 336 -12.45 10.55 12.35
N VAL A 337 -12.46 9.94 11.17
CA VAL A 337 -11.76 8.67 10.88
C VAL A 337 -10.25 8.79 11.00
N GLU A 338 -9.71 10.01 10.88
CA GLU A 338 -8.29 10.35 11.02
C GLU A 338 -7.75 10.22 12.45
N TRP A 339 -8.62 10.06 13.45
CA TRP A 339 -8.22 9.81 14.85
C TRP A 339 -8.31 8.34 15.25
N LEU A 340 -8.75 7.47 14.34
CA LEU A 340 -8.83 6.03 14.59
C LEU A 340 -7.51 5.35 14.17
N PRO A 341 -6.80 4.64 15.06
CA PRO A 341 -5.54 3.98 14.72
C PRO A 341 -5.72 2.91 13.64
N THR A 342 -6.92 2.33 13.52
CA THR A 342 -7.27 1.30 12.55
C THR A 342 -7.38 1.84 11.12
N SER A 343 -7.58 3.15 10.93
CA SER A 343 -7.59 3.78 9.60
C SER A 343 -6.21 3.81 8.95
N PHE A 344 -5.15 3.58 9.73
CA PHE A 344 -3.76 3.63 9.26
C PHE A 344 -3.18 2.25 8.93
N ILE A 345 -3.97 1.17 8.99
CA ILE A 345 -3.49 -0.20 8.72
C ILE A 345 -3.02 -0.35 7.26
N ARG A 346 -3.73 0.27 6.31
CA ARG A 346 -3.34 0.32 4.89
C ARG A 346 -2.32 1.43 4.63
N VAL A 347 -1.12 1.22 5.16
CA VAL A 347 -0.02 2.21 5.17
C VAL A 347 0.30 2.80 3.79
N GLY A 348 0.33 1.99 2.74
CA GLY A 348 0.69 2.50 1.41
C GLY A 348 -0.39 3.42 0.82
N ASP A 349 -1.66 3.19 1.12
CA ASP A 349 -2.77 4.03 0.67
C ASP A 349 -2.81 5.36 1.42
N ILE A 350 -2.32 5.39 2.67
CA ILE A 350 -2.09 6.63 3.44
C ILE A 350 -0.95 7.43 2.81
N VAL A 351 0.17 6.76 2.50
CA VAL A 351 1.36 7.42 1.93
C VAL A 351 1.10 7.99 0.55
N THR A 352 0.34 7.29 -0.30
CA THR A 352 -0.02 7.77 -1.64
C THR A 352 -1.21 8.73 -1.65
N GLY A 353 -1.81 9.02 -0.49
CA GLY A 353 -3.00 9.86 -0.39
C GLY A 353 -4.27 9.22 -0.97
N TYR A 354 -4.22 7.96 -1.40
CA TYR A 354 -5.40 7.25 -1.90
C TYR A 354 -6.51 7.15 -0.84
N ARG A 355 -6.15 7.02 0.45
CA ARG A 355 -7.14 7.10 1.53
C ARG A 355 -7.79 8.48 1.65
N ASN A 356 -7.06 9.57 1.44
CA ASN A 356 -7.65 10.93 1.42
C ASN A 356 -8.67 11.08 0.29
N PHE A 357 -8.39 10.48 -0.87
CA PHE A 357 -9.33 10.41 -1.99
C PHE A 357 -10.59 9.60 -1.62
N LEU A 358 -10.43 8.37 -1.15
CA LEU A 358 -11.54 7.47 -0.83
C LEU A 358 -12.45 7.97 0.30
N TYR A 359 -11.85 8.53 1.37
CA TYR A 359 -12.61 9.07 2.50
C TYR A 359 -13.04 10.51 2.28
N ASN A 360 -12.59 11.18 1.22
CA ASN A 360 -12.82 12.60 0.96
C ASN A 360 -12.45 13.49 2.17
N THR A 361 -11.27 13.25 2.75
CA THR A 361 -10.74 14.01 3.90
C THR A 361 -9.28 14.37 3.67
N PRO A 362 -8.82 15.56 4.11
CA PRO A 362 -7.40 15.89 4.12
C PRO A 362 -6.65 15.27 5.31
N GLY A 363 -7.33 14.65 6.28
CA GLY A 363 -6.74 14.24 7.56
C GLY A 363 -5.95 12.93 7.56
N LEU A 364 -6.13 12.05 6.58
CA LEU A 364 -5.46 10.73 6.52
C LEU A 364 -4.08 10.83 5.86
N GLN A 365 -3.20 11.61 6.50
CA GLN A 365 -1.80 11.81 6.07
C GLN A 365 -0.81 11.02 6.94
N VAL A 366 0.41 10.86 6.44
CA VAL A 366 1.51 10.17 7.15
C VAL A 366 1.81 10.82 8.50
N THR A 367 1.83 12.15 8.57
CA THR A 367 2.08 12.92 9.81
C THR A 367 1.03 12.62 10.87
N GLN A 368 -0.25 12.62 10.48
CA GLN A 368 -1.35 12.26 11.36
C GLN A 368 -1.26 10.80 11.81
N GLY A 369 -0.90 9.88 10.90
CA GLY A 369 -0.69 8.47 11.25
C GLY A 369 0.41 8.28 12.29
N ILE A 370 1.54 8.97 12.14
CA ILE A 370 2.63 8.94 13.13
C ILE A 370 2.12 9.46 14.48
N LEU A 371 1.39 10.57 14.50
CA LEU A 371 0.85 11.17 15.72
C LEU A 371 -0.12 10.22 16.43
N VAL A 372 -1.14 9.72 15.72
CA VAL A 372 -2.21 8.88 16.30
C VAL A 372 -1.64 7.56 16.79
N LEU A 373 -0.84 6.87 15.98
CA LEU A 373 -0.26 5.58 16.36
C LEU A 373 0.71 5.72 17.54
N SER A 374 1.53 6.78 17.56
CA SER A 374 2.45 7.04 18.68
C SER A 374 1.69 7.38 19.96
N LEU A 375 0.65 8.23 19.88
CA LEU A 375 -0.19 8.58 21.02
C LEU A 375 -0.88 7.34 21.59
N CYS A 376 -1.49 6.52 20.73
CA CYS A 376 -2.12 5.26 21.14
C CYS A 376 -1.11 4.30 21.77
N ALA A 377 0.11 4.16 21.21
CA ALA A 377 1.15 3.34 21.78
C ALA A 377 1.57 3.83 23.19
N VAL A 378 1.70 5.14 23.39
CA VAL A 378 2.00 5.73 24.70
C VAL A 378 0.88 5.45 25.70
N VAL A 379 -0.39 5.65 25.31
CA VAL A 379 -1.55 5.35 26.16
C VAL A 379 -1.57 3.88 26.56
N LEU A 380 -1.36 2.96 25.60
CA LEU A 380 -1.28 1.51 25.90
C LEU A 380 -0.13 1.20 26.86
N ALA A 381 1.05 1.78 26.66
CA ALA A 381 2.20 1.57 27.55
C ALA A 381 1.91 2.06 28.99
N ILE A 382 1.24 3.20 29.15
CA ILE A 382 0.82 3.73 30.46
C ILE A 382 -0.19 2.77 31.10
N LEU A 383 -1.19 2.30 30.36
CA LEU A 383 -2.18 1.35 30.86
C LEU A 383 -1.54 0.03 31.32
N ILE A 384 -0.59 -0.52 30.55
CA ILE A 384 0.17 -1.71 30.92
C ILE A 384 0.93 -1.44 32.23
N LYS A 385 1.59 -0.28 32.36
CA LYS A 385 2.34 0.08 33.57
C LYS A 385 1.42 0.15 34.79
N ILE A 386 0.28 0.82 34.68
CA ILE A 386 -0.72 0.92 35.76
C ILE A 386 -1.23 -0.47 36.15
N CYS A 387 -1.61 -1.30 35.17
CA CYS A 387 -2.10 -2.64 35.41
C CYS A 387 -1.04 -3.55 36.05
N SER A 388 0.24 -3.39 35.67
CA SER A 388 1.34 -4.18 36.23
C SER A 388 1.65 -3.88 37.70
N HIS A 389 1.33 -2.67 38.18
CA HIS A 389 1.60 -2.23 39.55
C HIS A 389 0.43 -2.53 40.51
N ASN A 390 -0.78 -2.70 39.99
CA ASN A 390 -1.95 -2.91 40.83
C ASN A 390 -2.01 -4.37 41.33
N LYS A 391 -1.95 -4.57 42.65
CA LYS A 391 -1.88 -5.90 43.31
C LYS A 391 -3.08 -6.82 43.00
N ARG A 392 -4.19 -6.31 42.46
CA ARG A 392 -5.30 -7.16 41.96
C ARG A 392 -5.01 -7.86 40.63
N CYS A 393 -4.00 -7.40 39.88
CA CYS A 393 -3.52 -8.00 38.63
C CYS A 393 -2.20 -8.78 38.82
N HIS A 394 -1.80 -9.05 40.06
CA HIS A 394 -0.51 -9.67 40.41
C HIS A 394 -0.48 -11.18 40.15
N TRP A 395 -0.69 -11.64 38.92
CA TRP A 395 -0.58 -13.08 38.62
C TRP A 395 -0.10 -13.36 37.19
N MET A 396 1.19 -13.11 36.97
CA MET A 396 2.01 -13.93 36.06
C MET A 396 2.89 -14.86 36.90
#